data_AF-A0A535Q7Z2-F1
#
_entry.id   AF-A0A535Q7Z2-F1
#
_cell.length_a   1.000
_cell.length_b   1.000
_cell.length_c   1.000
_cell.angle_alpha   90.00
_cell.angle_beta   90.00
_cell.angle_gamma   90.00
#
_symmetry.space_group_name_H-M   'P 1'
#
loop_
_entity.id
_entity.type
_entity.pdbx_description
1 polymer ?
#
loop_
_entity_poly.entity_id
_entity_poly.type
_entity_poly.pdbx_seq_one_letter_code
_entity_poly.pdbx_strand_id
1 'polypeptide(L)'
;MDVLESIRKRRFHRSFTGEPVDEESLARLVWAAGRAPMGGAELVRRILVVTDPDLMRTVRQVTPSFLANSPVVIVICTDLGRAEASMGVQGRDTLSLVDAGAAAENMALAAVALGLATCFVRCANDVALQEVLGIPQNVRPDILVAVGHPAPTPSAPVKNPPAIIYRNGFGKVWNPPSLPLPGARAPEAAKAGASELFVSILYLVASARDCLDEPLIYGPFRMIEGVSRMLEGARDDRFLSRMKAEIDGQKYNVMADRGSFARWLDDLLREFAAEAKRRNAPAPAPAVAAVDGRGR
;
A
#
# COMPACT_ATOMS: atom_id res chain seq x y z
N MET A 1 -15.09 -20.87 4.61
CA MET A 1 -14.05 -21.27 3.64
C MET A 1 -12.73 -20.66 4.10
N ASP A 2 -11.62 -21.39 3.98
CA ASP A 2 -10.28 -20.86 4.26
C ASP A 2 -9.79 -19.95 3.10
N VAL A 3 -8.93 -18.98 3.39
CA VAL A 3 -8.43 -18.01 2.39
C VAL A 3 -7.62 -18.67 1.29
N LEU A 4 -6.82 -19.69 1.61
CA LEU A 4 -5.97 -20.36 0.63
C LEU A 4 -6.82 -21.25 -0.29
N GLU A 5 -7.90 -21.82 0.24
CA GLU A 5 -8.91 -22.49 -0.57
C GLU A 5 -9.67 -21.50 -1.49
N SER A 6 -10.00 -20.30 -1.01
CA SER A 6 -10.56 -19.25 -1.88
C SER A 6 -9.59 -18.88 -3.01
N ILE A 7 -8.31 -18.63 -2.69
CA ILE A 7 -7.28 -18.29 -3.69
C ILE A 7 -7.14 -19.42 -4.73
N ARG A 8 -7.14 -20.68 -4.28
CA ARG A 8 -7.01 -21.85 -5.16
C ARG A 8 -8.21 -22.03 -6.09
N LYS A 9 -9.42 -21.77 -5.60
CA LYS A 9 -10.66 -21.92 -6.38
C LYS A 9 -10.97 -20.70 -7.25
N ARG A 10 -10.44 -19.52 -6.90
CA ARG A 10 -10.68 -18.28 -7.63
C ARG A 10 -10.27 -18.42 -9.08
N ARG A 11 -11.21 -18.09 -9.96
CA ARG A 11 -11.02 -18.01 -11.40
C ARG A 11 -11.93 -16.93 -11.96
N PHE A 12 -11.62 -16.46 -13.17
CA PHE A 12 -12.52 -15.56 -13.87
C PHE A 12 -13.67 -16.33 -14.53
N HIS A 13 -14.89 -16.00 -14.10
CA HIS A 13 -16.12 -16.50 -14.67
C HIS A 13 -16.66 -15.53 -15.71
N ARG A 14 -16.93 -16.00 -16.93
CA ARG A 14 -17.43 -15.19 -18.04
C ARG A 14 -18.83 -15.60 -18.49
N SER A 15 -19.53 -16.34 -17.64
CA SER A 15 -20.90 -16.82 -17.85
C SER A 15 -21.59 -16.96 -16.49
N PHE A 16 -22.83 -16.48 -16.41
CA PHE A 16 -23.61 -16.42 -15.16
C PHE A 16 -25.01 -17.01 -15.39
N THR A 17 -25.70 -17.47 -14.36
CA THR A 17 -27.04 -18.09 -14.52
C THR A 17 -28.14 -17.05 -14.82
N GLY A 18 -27.89 -15.78 -14.49
CA GLY A 18 -28.87 -14.69 -14.56
C GLY A 18 -29.75 -14.58 -13.30
N GLU A 19 -29.64 -15.53 -12.37
CA GLU A 19 -30.28 -15.42 -11.06
C GLU A 19 -29.78 -14.17 -10.31
N PRO A 20 -30.66 -13.47 -9.58
CA PRO A 20 -30.26 -12.29 -8.81
C PRO A 20 -29.26 -12.65 -7.72
N VAL A 21 -28.36 -11.72 -7.41
CA VAL A 21 -27.51 -11.78 -6.23
C VAL A 21 -28.27 -11.13 -5.08
N ASP A 22 -28.34 -11.79 -3.93
CA ASP A 22 -29.02 -11.25 -2.75
C ASP A 22 -28.26 -10.07 -2.14
N GLU A 23 -29.00 -9.18 -1.46
CA GLU A 23 -28.46 -7.98 -0.83
C GLU A 23 -27.38 -8.27 0.22
N GLU A 24 -27.50 -9.38 0.95
CA GLU A 24 -26.54 -9.76 1.99
C GLU A 24 -25.19 -10.12 1.37
N SER A 25 -25.21 -10.88 0.29
CA SER A 25 -24.03 -11.21 -0.50
C SER A 25 -23.41 -9.97 -1.14
N LEU A 26 -24.22 -9.06 -1.72
CA LEU A 26 -23.72 -7.80 -2.27
C LEU A 26 -23.06 -6.93 -1.21
N ALA A 27 -23.69 -6.77 -0.05
CA ALA A 27 -23.13 -6.02 1.07
C ALA A 27 -21.79 -6.59 1.53
N ARG A 28 -21.64 -7.92 1.57
CA ARG A 28 -20.36 -8.58 1.90
C ARG A 28 -19.27 -8.34 0.88
N LEU A 29 -19.61 -8.33 -0.42
CA LEU A 29 -18.65 -8.02 -1.48
C LEU A 29 -18.17 -6.57 -1.38
N VAL A 30 -19.10 -5.62 -1.23
CA VAL A 30 -18.76 -4.20 -1.06
C VAL A 30 -17.93 -3.98 0.22
N TRP A 31 -18.28 -4.66 1.31
CA TRP A 31 -17.48 -4.64 2.53
C TRP A 31 -16.05 -5.17 2.28
N ALA A 32 -15.89 -6.30 1.57
CA ALA A 32 -14.58 -6.85 1.25
C ALA A 32 -13.72 -5.89 0.40
N ALA A 33 -14.33 -5.22 -0.58
CA ALA A 33 -13.68 -4.16 -1.36
C ALA A 33 -13.25 -2.99 -0.48
N GLY A 34 -14.10 -2.55 0.45
CA GLY A 34 -13.79 -1.47 1.40
C GLY A 34 -12.65 -1.82 2.37
N ARG A 35 -12.42 -3.10 2.65
CA ARG A 35 -11.34 -3.58 3.52
C ARG A 35 -9.97 -3.70 2.84
N ALA A 36 -9.91 -3.61 1.51
CA ALA A 36 -8.63 -3.65 0.80
C ALA A 36 -7.76 -2.43 1.16
N PRO A 37 -6.41 -2.59 1.21
CA PRO A 37 -5.49 -1.51 1.52
C PRO A 37 -5.74 -0.31 0.59
N MET A 38 -5.45 0.88 1.11
CA MET A 38 -5.56 2.12 0.35
C MET A 38 -4.39 3.03 0.72
N GLY A 39 -3.67 3.51 -0.29
CA GLY A 39 -2.60 4.46 -0.08
C GLY A 39 -3.11 5.76 0.55
N GLY A 40 -2.33 6.35 1.45
CA GLY A 40 -2.64 7.65 2.07
C GLY A 40 -3.81 7.65 3.05
N ALA A 41 -4.50 6.51 3.28
CA ALA A 41 -5.63 6.33 4.21
C ALA A 41 -6.82 7.30 4.03
N GLU A 42 -6.89 8.00 2.91
CA GLU A 42 -7.97 8.93 2.58
C GLU A 42 -9.08 8.24 1.80
N LEU A 43 -10.33 8.70 1.91
CA LEU A 43 -11.48 8.17 1.14
C LEU A 43 -11.34 8.52 -0.36
N VAL A 44 -10.40 7.89 -1.06
CA VAL A 44 -10.09 8.09 -2.48
C VAL A 44 -10.91 7.13 -3.35
N ARG A 45 -11.03 5.87 -2.91
CA ARG A 45 -11.85 4.86 -3.59
C ARG A 45 -13.33 5.22 -3.49
N ARG A 46 -14.06 5.02 -4.58
CA ARG A 46 -15.53 5.01 -4.66
C ARG A 46 -15.96 3.63 -5.16
N ILE A 47 -17.06 3.12 -4.65
CA ILE A 47 -17.61 1.84 -5.07
C ILE A 47 -19.05 2.11 -5.51
N LEU A 48 -19.33 1.89 -6.78
CA LEU A 48 -20.66 2.01 -7.37
C LEU A 48 -21.19 0.61 -7.66
N VAL A 49 -22.39 0.30 -7.16
CA VAL A 49 -23.05 -0.98 -7.40
C VAL A 49 -24.19 -0.75 -8.39
N VAL A 50 -24.21 -1.51 -9.48
CA VAL A 50 -25.22 -1.40 -10.53
C VAL A 50 -25.96 -2.73 -10.63
N THR A 51 -27.24 -2.70 -10.29
CA THR A 51 -28.16 -3.86 -10.29
C THR A 51 -29.39 -3.64 -11.17
N ASP A 52 -29.66 -2.40 -11.59
CA ASP A 52 -30.80 -2.06 -12.44
C ASP A 52 -30.69 -2.75 -13.82
N PRO A 53 -31.68 -3.56 -14.25
CA PRO A 53 -31.57 -4.36 -15.47
C PRO A 53 -31.41 -3.55 -16.76
N ASP A 54 -32.05 -2.38 -16.84
CA ASP A 54 -31.97 -1.51 -18.02
C ASP A 54 -30.63 -0.79 -18.07
N LEU A 55 -30.15 -0.29 -16.94
CA LEU A 55 -28.82 0.30 -16.80
C LEU A 55 -27.73 -0.75 -17.08
N MET A 56 -27.87 -1.97 -16.57
CA MET A 56 -26.99 -3.09 -16.88
C MET A 56 -26.94 -3.42 -18.38
N ARG A 57 -28.06 -3.29 -19.10
CA ARG A 57 -28.09 -3.46 -20.56
C ARG A 57 -27.23 -2.40 -21.23
N THR A 58 -27.35 -1.14 -20.81
CA THR A 58 -26.56 -0.02 -21.35
C THR A 58 -25.07 -0.15 -21.00
N VAL A 59 -24.72 -0.49 -19.76
CA VAL A 59 -23.32 -0.69 -19.35
C VAL A 59 -22.66 -1.78 -20.19
N ARG A 60 -23.34 -2.91 -20.42
CA ARG A 60 -22.81 -3.98 -21.29
C ARG A 60 -22.51 -3.53 -22.71
N GLN A 61 -23.30 -2.61 -23.26
CA GLN A 61 -23.10 -2.07 -24.61
C GLN A 61 -21.84 -1.21 -24.71
N VAL A 62 -21.54 -0.44 -23.65
CA VAL A 62 -20.35 0.43 -23.61
C VAL A 62 -19.08 -0.28 -23.11
N THR A 63 -19.22 -1.47 -22.49
CA THR A 63 -18.13 -2.37 -22.12
C THR A 63 -18.30 -3.76 -22.74
N PRO A 64 -18.21 -3.88 -24.07
CA PRO A 64 -18.48 -5.14 -24.75
C PRO A 64 -17.54 -6.26 -24.27
N SER A 65 -18.05 -7.48 -24.22
CA SER A 65 -17.32 -8.74 -23.98
C SER A 65 -16.91 -9.08 -22.54
N PHE A 66 -17.05 -8.18 -21.56
CA PHE A 66 -16.53 -8.43 -20.20
C PHE A 66 -17.59 -8.83 -19.17
N LEU A 67 -18.75 -8.18 -19.19
CA LEU A 67 -19.78 -8.40 -18.18
C LEU A 67 -20.67 -9.61 -18.47
N ALA A 68 -20.58 -10.20 -19.67
CA ALA A 68 -21.45 -11.28 -20.12
C ALA A 68 -22.92 -11.01 -19.72
N ASN A 69 -23.62 -12.03 -19.21
CA ASN A 69 -24.96 -11.91 -18.66
C ASN A 69 -24.98 -11.75 -17.12
N SER A 70 -23.92 -11.21 -16.50
CA SER A 70 -23.88 -11.00 -15.04
C SER A 70 -25.03 -10.11 -14.56
N PRO A 71 -25.78 -10.46 -13.50
CA PRO A 71 -26.88 -9.65 -12.98
C PRO A 71 -26.39 -8.33 -12.34
N VAL A 72 -25.13 -8.26 -11.91
CA VAL A 72 -24.58 -7.12 -11.19
C VAL A 72 -23.20 -6.75 -11.75
N VAL A 73 -22.92 -5.45 -11.83
CA VAL A 73 -21.56 -4.94 -11.93
C VAL A 73 -21.26 -3.99 -10.77
N ILE A 74 -20.12 -4.22 -10.11
CA ILE A 74 -19.55 -3.31 -9.12
C ILE A 74 -18.41 -2.57 -9.79
N VAL A 75 -18.47 -1.24 -9.84
CA VAL A 75 -17.44 -0.38 -10.41
C VAL A 75 -16.62 0.22 -9.27
N ILE A 76 -15.33 -0.11 -9.24
CA ILE A 76 -14.35 0.53 -8.37
C ILE A 76 -13.83 1.76 -9.11
N CYS A 77 -14.03 2.93 -8.53
CA CYS A 77 -13.58 4.20 -9.08
C CYS A 77 -12.58 4.89 -8.14
N THR A 78 -11.79 5.80 -8.71
CA THR A 78 -10.88 6.68 -7.99
C THR A 78 -11.29 8.12 -8.19
N ASP A 79 -11.49 8.85 -7.09
CA ASP A 79 -11.56 10.32 -7.11
C ASP A 79 -10.15 10.87 -7.34
N LEU A 80 -9.85 11.29 -8.59
CA LEU A 80 -8.51 11.67 -9.01
C LEU A 80 -7.99 12.91 -8.28
N GLY A 81 -8.87 13.88 -8.02
CA GLY A 81 -8.52 15.09 -7.29
C GLY A 81 -8.14 14.78 -5.85
N ARG A 82 -8.89 13.88 -5.19
CA ARG A 82 -8.53 13.41 -3.84
C ARG A 82 -7.27 12.55 -3.83
N ALA A 83 -7.11 11.69 -4.84
CA ALA A 83 -5.91 10.87 -4.98
C ALA A 83 -4.67 11.76 -5.09
N GLU A 84 -4.72 12.80 -5.92
CA GLU A 84 -3.60 13.74 -6.08
C GLU A 84 -3.38 14.59 -4.84
N ALA A 85 -4.44 15.10 -4.21
CA ALA A 85 -4.33 15.91 -2.99
C ALA A 85 -3.76 15.11 -1.80
N SER A 86 -4.15 13.84 -1.66
CA SER A 86 -3.69 12.96 -0.60
C SER A 86 -2.29 12.42 -0.88
N MET A 87 -2.09 11.97 -2.12
CA MET A 87 -0.98 11.09 -2.49
C MET A 87 -0.07 11.60 -3.61
N GLY A 88 -0.23 12.84 -4.06
CA GLY A 88 0.52 13.40 -5.18
C GLY A 88 0.20 12.74 -6.53
N VAL A 89 0.98 13.09 -7.55
CA VAL A 89 0.80 12.59 -8.92
C VAL A 89 0.92 11.06 -8.97
N GLN A 90 1.86 10.48 -8.21
CA GLN A 90 1.99 9.02 -8.11
C GLN A 90 0.73 8.37 -7.50
N GLY A 91 0.12 9.04 -6.53
CA GLY A 91 -1.17 8.69 -5.97
C GLY A 91 -2.28 8.57 -7.00
N ARG A 92 -2.44 9.63 -7.80
CA ARG A 92 -3.44 9.71 -8.86
C ARG A 92 -3.23 8.69 -9.96
N ASP A 93 -1.98 8.51 -10.42
CA ASP A 93 -1.69 7.82 -11.67
C ASP A 93 -1.31 6.35 -11.48
N THR A 94 -0.73 5.98 -10.32
CA THR A 94 -0.21 4.63 -10.09
C THR A 94 -0.82 3.94 -8.87
N LEU A 95 -0.76 4.58 -7.69
CA LEU A 95 -1.19 3.93 -6.44
C LEU A 95 -2.69 3.64 -6.43
N SER A 96 -3.50 4.55 -6.99
CA SER A 96 -4.94 4.35 -7.14
C SER A 96 -5.32 3.08 -7.92
N LEU A 97 -4.54 2.72 -8.95
CA LEU A 97 -4.78 1.50 -9.73
C LEU A 97 -4.41 0.24 -8.95
N VAL A 98 -3.33 0.29 -8.15
CA VAL A 98 -2.95 -0.80 -7.24
C VAL A 98 -4.04 -1.02 -6.19
N ASP A 99 -4.55 0.07 -5.62
CA ASP A 99 -5.63 0.07 -4.64
C ASP A 99 -6.93 -0.49 -5.23
N ALA A 100 -7.27 -0.14 -6.47
CA ALA A 100 -8.42 -0.70 -7.16
C ALA A 100 -8.25 -2.21 -7.39
N GLY A 101 -7.07 -2.64 -7.83
CA GLY A 101 -6.74 -4.05 -8.03
C GLY A 101 -6.87 -4.88 -6.75
N ALA A 102 -6.37 -4.35 -5.63
CA ALA A 102 -6.50 -5.00 -4.32
C ALA A 102 -7.97 -5.14 -3.89
N ALA A 103 -8.79 -4.12 -4.11
CA ALA A 103 -10.23 -4.19 -3.83
C ALA A 103 -10.96 -5.21 -4.70
N ALA A 104 -10.60 -5.28 -5.99
CA ALA A 104 -11.15 -6.26 -6.91
C ALA A 104 -10.79 -7.70 -6.52
N GLU A 105 -9.54 -7.95 -6.12
CA GLU A 105 -9.12 -9.28 -5.68
C GLU A 105 -9.77 -9.68 -4.35
N ASN A 106 -9.92 -8.76 -3.39
CA ASN A 106 -10.68 -9.03 -2.16
C ASN A 106 -12.13 -9.45 -2.45
N MET A 107 -12.81 -8.74 -3.37
CA MET A 107 -14.15 -9.13 -3.82
C MET A 107 -14.15 -10.51 -4.47
N ALA A 108 -13.19 -10.80 -5.33
CA ALA A 108 -13.12 -12.09 -6.02
C ALA A 108 -12.92 -13.26 -5.03
N LEU A 109 -12.10 -13.08 -3.99
CA LEU A 109 -11.90 -14.10 -2.96
C LEU A 109 -13.13 -14.25 -2.05
N ALA A 110 -13.80 -13.15 -1.72
CA ALA A 110 -15.05 -13.16 -0.96
C ALA A 110 -16.18 -13.83 -1.75
N ALA A 111 -16.30 -13.56 -3.04
CA ALA A 111 -17.28 -14.18 -3.92
C ALA A 111 -17.15 -15.71 -3.92
N VAL A 112 -15.93 -16.23 -4.04
CA VAL A 112 -15.67 -17.68 -3.96
C VAL A 112 -16.15 -18.27 -2.63
N ALA A 113 -15.92 -17.57 -1.51
CA ALA A 113 -16.38 -18.00 -0.20
C ALA A 113 -17.92 -17.97 -0.06
N LEU A 114 -18.59 -17.09 -0.81
CA LEU A 114 -20.05 -16.96 -0.89
C LEU A 114 -20.68 -17.88 -1.95
N GLY A 115 -19.89 -18.65 -2.70
CA GLY A 115 -20.38 -19.47 -3.80
C GLY A 115 -20.74 -18.68 -5.07
N LEU A 116 -20.35 -17.41 -5.14
CA LEU A 116 -20.56 -16.54 -6.29
C LEU A 116 -19.41 -16.60 -7.30
N ALA A 117 -19.73 -16.23 -8.52
CA ALA A 117 -18.81 -16.04 -9.62
C ALA A 117 -18.47 -14.56 -9.79
N THR A 118 -17.20 -14.29 -10.08
CA THR A 118 -16.74 -12.95 -10.46
C THR A 118 -15.81 -12.97 -11.66
N CYS A 119 -15.80 -11.87 -12.41
CA CYS A 119 -14.72 -11.51 -13.33
C CYS A 119 -14.51 -10.00 -13.27
N PHE A 120 -13.25 -9.57 -13.20
CA PHE A 120 -12.94 -8.15 -13.17
C PHE A 120 -11.92 -7.78 -14.23
N VAL A 121 -12.05 -6.55 -14.74
CA VAL A 121 -11.17 -5.97 -15.75
C VAL A 121 -11.02 -4.48 -15.54
N ARG A 122 -9.90 -3.92 -15.99
CA ARG A 122 -9.75 -2.47 -16.13
C ARG A 122 -10.82 -1.96 -17.10
N CYS A 123 -11.50 -0.88 -16.74
CA CYS A 123 -12.39 -0.17 -17.65
C CYS A 123 -11.60 0.33 -18.88
N ALA A 124 -12.10 0.02 -20.07
CA ALA A 124 -11.49 0.46 -21.32
C ALA A 124 -12.13 1.74 -21.88
N ASN A 125 -13.30 2.13 -21.37
CA ASN A 125 -14.09 3.24 -21.89
C ASN A 125 -14.63 4.11 -20.75
N ASP A 126 -13.71 4.85 -20.13
CA ASP A 126 -14.00 5.66 -18.94
C ASP A 126 -15.08 6.72 -19.24
N VAL A 127 -15.01 7.38 -20.41
CA VAL A 127 -15.95 8.45 -20.82
C VAL A 127 -17.37 7.91 -20.95
N ALA A 128 -17.58 6.79 -21.65
CA ALA A 128 -18.92 6.23 -21.81
C ALA A 128 -19.48 5.72 -20.48
N LEU A 129 -18.64 5.11 -19.62
CA LEU A 129 -19.09 4.70 -18.28
C LEU A 129 -19.47 5.91 -17.42
N GLN A 130 -18.71 7.00 -17.51
CA GLN A 130 -19.00 8.21 -16.78
C GLN A 130 -20.36 8.79 -17.15
N GLU A 131 -20.66 8.88 -18.44
CA GLU A 131 -21.95 9.35 -18.93
C GLU A 131 -23.09 8.42 -18.49
N VAL A 132 -22.96 7.11 -18.75
CA VAL A 132 -24.03 6.12 -18.47
C VAL A 132 -24.36 6.02 -16.98
N LEU A 133 -23.35 6.11 -16.12
CA LEU A 133 -23.49 5.89 -14.68
C LEU A 133 -23.51 7.18 -13.86
N GLY A 134 -23.48 8.35 -14.52
CA GLY A 134 -23.40 9.65 -13.84
C GLY A 134 -22.15 9.81 -12.98
N ILE A 135 -21.03 9.16 -13.35
CA ILE A 135 -19.78 9.28 -12.62
C ILE A 135 -19.14 10.64 -12.99
N PRO A 136 -18.77 11.48 -12.02
CA PRO A 136 -18.15 12.77 -12.30
C PRO A 136 -16.87 12.66 -13.13
N GLN A 137 -16.57 13.67 -13.95
CA GLN A 137 -15.38 13.67 -14.82
C GLN A 137 -14.05 13.51 -14.05
N ASN A 138 -13.98 14.03 -12.82
CA ASN A 138 -12.81 13.88 -11.94
C ASN A 138 -12.73 12.53 -11.22
N VAL A 139 -13.70 11.62 -11.45
CA VAL A 139 -13.74 10.28 -10.88
C VAL A 139 -13.51 9.27 -12.01
N ARG A 140 -12.39 8.55 -11.95
CA ARG A 140 -12.03 7.55 -12.97
C ARG A 140 -12.62 6.19 -12.60
N PRO A 141 -13.46 5.57 -13.44
CA PRO A 141 -13.88 4.18 -13.24
C PRO A 141 -12.70 3.26 -13.53
N ASP A 142 -12.05 2.71 -12.49
CA ASP A 142 -10.84 1.91 -12.66
C ASP A 142 -11.17 0.48 -13.07
N ILE A 143 -11.91 -0.25 -12.23
CA ILE A 143 -12.15 -1.67 -12.42
C ILE A 143 -13.64 -1.97 -12.37
N LEU A 144 -14.13 -2.69 -13.37
CA LEU A 144 -15.47 -3.29 -13.34
C LEU A 144 -15.35 -4.72 -12.82
N VAL A 145 -16.23 -5.09 -11.90
CA VAL A 145 -16.35 -6.43 -11.34
C VAL A 145 -17.74 -6.96 -11.65
N ALA A 146 -17.83 -7.85 -12.63
CA ALA A 146 -19.04 -8.62 -12.90
C ALA A 146 -19.26 -9.62 -11.76
N VAL A 147 -20.50 -9.69 -11.25
CA VAL A 147 -20.89 -10.58 -10.14
C VAL A 147 -22.17 -11.32 -10.52
N GLY A 148 -22.24 -12.62 -10.20
CA GLY A 148 -23.45 -13.42 -10.34
C GLY A 148 -23.24 -14.85 -9.87
N HIS A 149 -24.26 -15.69 -10.04
CA HIS A 149 -24.13 -17.12 -9.81
C HIS A 149 -23.41 -17.80 -10.98
N PRO A 150 -22.48 -18.75 -10.72
CA PRO A 150 -21.70 -19.40 -11.77
C PRO A 150 -22.59 -20.22 -12.72
N ALA A 151 -22.58 -19.89 -14.01
CA ALA A 151 -23.15 -20.80 -15.02
C ALA A 151 -22.12 -21.82 -15.52
N PRO A 152 -22.58 -22.97 -16.06
CA PRO A 152 -21.72 -23.89 -16.80
C PRO A 152 -20.90 -23.12 -17.83
N THR A 153 -19.58 -23.18 -17.69
CA THR A 153 -18.66 -22.52 -18.62
C THR A 153 -18.35 -23.51 -19.75
N PRO A 154 -18.55 -23.16 -21.03
CA PRO A 154 -18.31 -24.09 -22.15
C PRO A 154 -16.85 -24.54 -22.30
N SER A 155 -15.91 -23.82 -21.67
CA SER A 155 -14.48 -24.05 -21.78
C SER A 155 -13.85 -24.49 -20.47
N ALA A 156 -12.83 -25.35 -20.60
CA ALA A 156 -11.99 -25.75 -19.47
C ALA A 156 -11.40 -24.50 -18.77
N PRO A 157 -11.14 -24.57 -17.45
CA PRO A 157 -10.43 -23.50 -16.76
C PRO A 157 -9.10 -23.20 -17.47
N VAL A 158 -8.84 -21.93 -17.73
CA VAL A 158 -7.52 -21.50 -18.21
C VAL A 158 -6.50 -21.88 -17.14
N LYS A 159 -5.52 -22.71 -17.50
CA LYS A 159 -4.40 -23.02 -16.62
C LYS A 159 -3.50 -21.79 -16.58
N ASN A 160 -3.33 -21.20 -15.40
CA ASN A 160 -2.36 -20.14 -15.22
C ASN A 160 -0.96 -20.71 -15.48
N PRO A 161 -0.09 -19.99 -16.23
CA PRO A 161 1.30 -20.39 -16.32
C PRO A 161 1.94 -20.36 -14.93
N PRO A 162 2.92 -21.23 -14.66
CA PRO A 162 3.66 -21.16 -13.40
C PRO A 162 4.32 -19.80 -13.26
N ALA A 163 4.27 -19.23 -12.04
CA ALA A 163 4.95 -17.97 -11.75
C ALA A 163 6.47 -18.16 -11.80
N ILE A 164 7.18 -17.20 -12.39
CA ILE A 164 8.64 -17.12 -12.28
C ILE A 164 8.95 -16.30 -11.04
N ILE A 165 9.55 -16.95 -10.05
CA ILE A 165 9.82 -16.33 -8.74
C ILE A 165 11.34 -16.19 -8.62
N TYR A 166 11.81 -15.02 -8.19
CA TYR A 166 13.23 -14.78 -7.92
C TYR A 166 13.45 -14.60 -6.41
N ARG A 167 14.53 -15.17 -5.86
CA ARG A 167 14.92 -14.94 -4.47
C ARG A 167 16.27 -14.24 -4.44
N ASN A 168 16.39 -13.17 -3.66
CA ASN A 168 17.65 -12.46 -3.42
C ASN A 168 18.28 -11.74 -4.63
N GLY A 169 17.57 -11.61 -5.75
CA GLY A 169 18.03 -10.85 -6.93
C GLY A 169 17.32 -11.30 -8.20
N PHE A 170 17.02 -10.36 -9.10
CA PHE A 170 16.43 -10.67 -10.39
C PHE A 170 17.36 -11.60 -11.20
N GLY A 171 16.79 -12.61 -11.86
CA GLY A 171 17.56 -13.66 -12.54
C GLY A 171 17.92 -14.87 -11.65
N LYS A 172 17.84 -14.76 -10.32
CA LYS A 172 18.05 -15.90 -9.40
C LYS A 172 16.75 -16.64 -9.13
N VAL A 173 16.34 -17.46 -10.10
CA VAL A 173 15.06 -18.20 -10.04
C VAL A 173 15.02 -19.07 -8.79
N TRP A 174 13.93 -18.96 -8.04
CA TRP A 174 13.63 -19.75 -6.88
C TRP A 174 12.38 -20.58 -7.13
N ASN A 175 12.50 -21.88 -6.97
CA ASN A 175 11.38 -22.81 -7.00
C ASN A 175 11.02 -23.14 -5.54
N PRO A 176 10.04 -22.44 -4.93
CA PRO A 176 9.58 -22.81 -3.60
C PRO A 176 9.08 -24.26 -3.59
N PRO A 177 9.31 -25.02 -2.51
CA PRO A 177 8.65 -26.30 -2.35
C PRO A 177 7.13 -26.09 -2.39
N SER A 178 6.41 -27.02 -3.01
CA SER A 178 4.95 -27.04 -2.93
C SER A 178 4.56 -27.27 -1.48
N LEU A 179 4.20 -26.20 -0.76
CA LEU A 179 3.77 -26.30 0.63
C LEU A 179 2.34 -26.85 0.66
N PRO A 180 2.06 -27.92 1.43
CA PRO A 180 0.70 -28.11 1.94
C PRO A 180 0.34 -26.94 2.87
N LEU A 181 -0.93 -26.56 2.90
CA LEU A 181 -1.44 -25.37 3.60
C LEU A 181 -1.07 -25.38 5.11
N PRO A 182 -0.98 -24.19 5.76
CA PRO A 182 -0.01 -23.92 6.83
C PRO A 182 -0.09 -24.79 8.08
N GLY A 183 1.11 -25.21 8.51
CA GLY A 183 1.42 -25.77 9.82
C GLY A 183 2.91 -26.04 10.03
N ALA A 184 3.83 -25.23 9.49
CA ALA A 184 5.26 -25.25 9.87
C ALA A 184 6.00 -24.02 9.35
N ARG A 185 6.86 -23.42 10.18
CA ARG A 185 7.76 -22.30 9.85
C ARG A 185 9.15 -22.87 9.54
N ALA A 186 9.81 -22.38 8.49
CA ALA A 186 11.19 -22.74 8.15
C ALA A 186 12.15 -21.57 8.42
N PRO A 187 13.44 -21.84 8.70
CA PRO A 187 14.37 -20.89 9.30
C PRO A 187 15.04 -19.96 8.28
N GLU A 188 15.47 -18.79 8.76
CA GLU A 188 16.21 -17.78 8.00
C GLU A 188 17.71 -18.09 7.93
N ALA A 189 18.27 -17.97 6.73
CA ALA A 189 19.70 -18.03 6.50
C ALA A 189 20.29 -16.61 6.47
N ALA A 190 21.33 -16.40 7.28
CA ALA A 190 22.09 -15.16 7.35
C ALA A 190 22.85 -14.88 6.05
N LYS A 191 22.98 -13.59 5.71
CA LYS A 191 23.81 -13.12 4.61
C LYS A 191 24.86 -12.14 5.12
N ALA A 192 26.02 -12.18 4.49
CA ALA A 192 27.06 -11.16 4.62
C ALA A 192 26.51 -9.79 4.19
N GLY A 193 26.56 -8.83 5.12
CA GLY A 193 25.98 -7.50 4.96
C GLY A 193 26.90 -6.52 4.24
N ALA A 194 26.32 -5.61 3.47
CA ALA A 194 26.98 -4.38 3.06
C ALA A 194 27.30 -3.52 4.31
N SER A 195 28.24 -2.58 4.21
CA SER A 195 28.50 -1.67 5.33
C SER A 195 27.27 -0.80 5.64
N GLU A 196 27.01 -0.54 6.92
CA GLU A 196 25.84 0.25 7.37
C GLU A 196 25.78 1.65 6.75
N LEU A 197 26.95 2.25 6.52
CA LEU A 197 27.05 3.55 5.84
C LEU A 197 26.54 3.47 4.39
N PHE A 198 26.90 2.43 3.65
CA PHE A 198 26.43 2.24 2.28
C PHE A 198 24.90 2.05 2.23
N VAL A 199 24.36 1.24 3.15
CA VAL A 199 22.91 1.00 3.26
C VAL A 199 22.15 2.30 3.56
N SER A 200 22.69 3.13 4.47
CA SER A 200 22.10 4.42 4.82
C SER A 200 22.15 5.43 3.68
N ILE A 201 23.28 5.53 2.96
CA ILE A 201 23.41 6.40 1.78
C ILE A 201 22.45 5.97 0.67
N LEU A 202 22.40 4.66 0.36
CA LEU A 202 21.50 4.12 -0.65
C LEU A 202 20.04 4.43 -0.30
N TYR A 203 19.66 4.28 0.97
CA TYR A 203 18.32 4.61 1.45
C TYR A 203 17.98 6.09 1.23
N LEU A 204 18.90 7.02 1.55
CA LEU A 204 18.68 8.46 1.36
C LEU A 204 18.59 8.84 -0.12
N VAL A 205 19.44 8.27 -0.98
CA VAL A 205 19.41 8.52 -2.44
C VAL A 205 18.11 8.02 -3.05
N ALA A 206 17.67 6.81 -2.71
CA ALA A 206 16.39 6.27 -3.16
C ALA A 206 15.22 7.12 -2.66
N SER A 207 15.25 7.51 -1.38
CA SER A 207 14.22 8.37 -0.78
C SER A 207 14.14 9.74 -1.46
N ALA A 208 15.26 10.37 -1.79
CA ALA A 208 15.28 11.66 -2.48
C ALA A 208 14.64 11.58 -3.88
N ARG A 209 14.82 10.46 -4.59
CA ARG A 209 14.14 10.25 -5.88
C ARG A 209 12.63 10.07 -5.69
N ASP A 210 12.22 9.28 -4.70
CA ASP A 210 10.81 9.01 -4.41
C ASP A 210 10.06 10.30 -4.04
N CYS A 211 10.70 11.19 -3.26
CA CYS A 211 10.14 12.48 -2.81
C CYS A 211 9.66 13.42 -3.93
N LEU A 212 10.08 13.21 -5.20
CA LEU A 212 9.64 14.04 -6.32
C LEU A 212 8.19 13.77 -6.74
N ASP A 213 7.75 12.52 -6.63
CA ASP A 213 6.47 12.07 -7.19
C ASP A 213 5.49 11.55 -6.12
N GLU A 214 6.01 11.23 -4.93
CA GLU A 214 5.27 10.58 -3.85
C GLU A 214 4.46 11.58 -2.98
N PRO A 215 3.52 11.07 -2.15
CA PRO A 215 2.78 11.88 -1.19
C PRO A 215 3.70 12.70 -0.26
N LEU A 216 3.40 13.99 -0.06
CA LEU A 216 4.24 14.92 0.73
C LEU A 216 4.54 14.44 2.16
N ILE A 217 3.71 13.56 2.74
CA ILE A 217 3.96 12.98 4.07
C ILE A 217 5.12 12.01 4.15
N TYR A 218 5.41 11.30 3.06
CA TYR A 218 6.44 10.27 3.09
C TYR A 218 7.83 10.88 3.07
N GLY A 219 8.00 12.11 2.57
CA GLY A 219 9.26 12.84 2.62
C GLY A 219 9.81 13.00 4.05
N PRO A 220 9.10 13.72 4.95
CA PRO A 220 9.52 13.85 6.35
C PRO A 220 9.73 12.51 7.06
N PHE A 221 8.88 11.52 6.81
CA PHE A 221 9.05 10.17 7.36
C PHE A 221 10.35 9.51 6.91
N ARG A 222 10.66 9.55 5.61
CA ARG A 222 11.89 8.97 5.07
C ARG A 222 13.12 9.68 5.61
N MET A 223 13.09 10.99 5.79
CA MET A 223 14.21 11.71 6.40
C MET A 223 14.47 11.23 7.83
N ILE A 224 13.42 11.09 8.64
CA ILE A 224 13.52 10.60 10.02
C ILE A 224 13.91 9.11 10.10
N GLU A 225 13.39 8.27 9.21
CA GLU A 225 13.81 6.88 9.08
C GLU A 225 15.28 6.77 8.67
N GLY A 226 15.74 7.65 7.78
CA GLY A 226 17.15 7.79 7.41
C GLY A 226 18.02 8.16 8.62
N VAL A 227 17.58 9.10 9.45
CA VAL A 227 18.23 9.42 10.72
C VAL A 227 18.28 8.19 11.63
N SER A 228 17.17 7.47 11.85
CA SER A 228 17.15 6.27 12.71
C SER A 228 18.17 5.21 12.29
N ARG A 229 18.31 4.98 10.98
CA ARG A 229 19.30 4.05 10.39
C ARG A 229 20.72 4.51 10.67
N MET A 230 21.02 5.80 10.47
CA MET A 230 22.34 6.36 10.77
C MET A 230 22.71 6.23 12.26
N LEU A 231 21.72 6.25 13.16
CA LEU A 231 21.94 6.11 14.60
C LEU A 231 22.22 4.67 15.06
N GLU A 232 22.08 3.63 14.21
CA GLU A 232 22.37 2.24 14.59
C GLU A 232 23.83 2.01 15.02
N GLY A 233 24.75 2.81 14.47
CA GLY A 233 26.18 2.78 14.82
C GLY A 233 26.58 3.63 16.03
N ALA A 234 25.70 4.48 16.56
CA ALA A 234 26.03 5.51 17.56
C ALA A 234 25.98 5.02 19.02
N ARG A 235 26.43 3.78 19.28
CA ARG A 235 26.26 3.11 20.59
C ARG A 235 27.02 3.79 21.74
N ASP A 236 28.11 4.46 21.43
CA ASP A 236 28.95 5.14 22.43
C ASP A 236 28.46 6.55 22.78
N ASP A 237 27.45 7.05 22.08
CA ASP A 237 26.86 8.37 22.32
C ASP A 237 25.49 8.21 22.99
N ARG A 238 25.43 8.56 24.29
CA ARG A 238 24.21 8.44 25.11
C ARG A 238 23.05 9.26 24.57
N PHE A 239 23.31 10.45 24.03
CA PHE A 239 22.26 11.30 23.48
C PHE A 239 21.68 10.66 22.21
N LEU A 240 22.55 10.25 21.28
CA LEU A 240 22.13 9.65 20.01
C LEU A 240 21.41 8.31 20.19
N SER A 241 21.88 7.47 21.12
CA SER A 241 21.22 6.21 21.47
C SER A 241 19.78 6.41 22.00
N ARG A 242 19.58 7.44 22.86
CA ARG A 242 18.25 7.81 23.35
C ARG A 242 17.35 8.34 22.23
N MET A 243 17.88 9.19 21.35
CA MET A 243 17.12 9.75 20.22
C MET A 243 16.70 8.67 19.22
N LYS A 244 17.49 7.62 19.02
CA LYS A 244 17.07 6.48 18.20
C LYS A 244 15.79 5.83 18.72
N ALA A 245 15.75 5.53 20.02
CA ALA A 245 14.59 4.89 20.63
C ALA A 245 13.33 5.76 20.51
N GLU A 246 13.47 7.07 20.71
CA GLU A 246 12.39 8.04 20.52
C GLU A 246 11.89 8.06 19.06
N ILE A 247 12.81 8.16 18.09
CA ILE A 247 12.48 8.17 16.67
C ILE A 247 11.78 6.88 16.26
N ASP A 248 12.29 5.71 16.65
CA ASP A 248 11.70 4.43 16.27
C ASP A 248 10.27 4.24 16.83
N GLY A 249 9.99 4.82 18.00
CA GLY A 249 8.65 4.79 18.60
C GLY A 249 7.64 5.73 17.94
N GLN A 250 8.09 6.84 17.36
CA GLN A 250 7.20 7.93 16.92
C GLN A 250 7.12 8.12 15.40
N LYS A 251 8.10 7.63 14.62
CA LYS A 251 8.22 7.90 13.17
C LYS A 251 6.99 7.55 12.34
N TYR A 252 6.22 6.53 12.72
CA TYR A 252 5.01 6.13 11.98
C TYR A 252 3.79 7.02 12.24
N ASN A 253 3.84 7.93 13.22
CA ASN A 253 2.71 8.79 13.56
C ASN A 253 2.32 9.75 12.43
N VAL A 254 3.22 10.03 11.48
CA VAL A 254 2.87 10.83 10.28
C VAL A 254 1.67 10.25 9.52
N MET A 255 1.45 8.94 9.62
CA MET A 255 0.39 8.21 8.92
C MET A 255 -0.94 8.27 9.69
N ALA A 256 -0.90 8.55 10.99
CA ALA A 256 -2.07 8.57 11.88
C ALA A 256 -2.52 9.99 12.23
N ASP A 257 -1.58 10.90 12.50
CA ASP A 257 -1.85 12.30 12.87
C ASP A 257 -0.67 13.20 12.45
N ARG A 258 -0.85 13.91 11.33
CA ARG A 258 0.16 14.87 10.83
C ARG A 258 0.46 16.00 11.82
N GLY A 259 -0.55 16.47 12.55
CA GLY A 259 -0.38 17.60 13.46
C GLY A 259 0.45 17.21 14.68
N SER A 260 0.19 16.03 15.25
CA SER A 260 1.01 15.47 16.32
C SER A 260 2.42 15.14 15.85
N PHE A 261 2.58 14.60 14.64
CA PHE A 261 3.89 14.34 14.06
C PHE A 261 4.71 15.62 13.85
N ALA A 262 4.10 16.70 13.36
CA ALA A 262 4.80 17.98 13.18
C ALA A 262 5.28 18.57 14.51
N ARG A 263 4.43 18.56 15.55
CA ARG A 263 4.84 19.01 16.90
C ARG A 263 5.99 18.17 17.46
N TRP A 264 5.92 16.85 17.26
CA TRP A 264 6.99 15.96 17.66
C TRP A 264 8.31 16.26 16.93
N LEU A 265 8.28 16.58 15.63
CA LEU A 265 9.47 17.01 14.89
C LEU A 265 10.06 18.32 15.46
N ASP A 266 9.21 19.28 15.83
CA ASP A 266 9.66 20.52 16.45
C ASP A 266 10.38 20.26 17.78
N ASP A 267 9.85 19.36 18.60
CA ASP A 267 10.45 18.97 19.88
C ASP A 267 11.77 18.22 19.67
N LEU A 268 11.81 17.29 18.71
CA LEU A 268 13.03 16.58 18.32
C LEU A 268 14.11 17.58 17.86
N LEU A 269 13.75 18.55 17.02
CA LEU A 269 14.66 19.59 16.55
C LEU A 269 15.20 20.44 17.71
N ARG A 270 14.36 20.81 18.70
CA ARG A 270 14.80 21.54 19.89
C ARG A 270 15.83 20.74 20.69
N GLU A 271 15.63 19.44 20.86
CA GLU A 271 16.59 18.59 21.58
C GLU A 271 17.94 18.51 20.86
N PHE A 272 17.94 18.29 19.55
CA PHE A 272 19.17 18.29 18.74
C PHE A 272 19.85 19.66 18.76
N ALA A 273 19.11 20.76 18.70
CA ALA A 273 19.66 22.11 18.77
C ALA A 273 20.30 22.40 20.14
N ALA A 274 19.64 22.00 21.24
CA ALA A 274 20.18 22.14 22.59
C ALA A 274 21.46 21.31 22.78
N GLU A 275 21.48 20.09 22.24
CA GLU A 275 22.67 19.25 22.27
C GLU A 275 23.80 19.82 21.41
N ALA A 276 23.51 20.30 20.20
CA ALA A 276 24.50 20.96 19.34
C ALA A 276 25.14 22.17 20.06
N LYS A 277 24.33 22.97 20.77
CA LYS A 277 24.85 24.07 21.60
C LYS A 277 25.79 23.58 22.71
N ARG A 278 25.48 22.47 23.37
CA ARG A 278 26.36 21.87 24.39
C ARG A 278 27.67 21.36 23.80
N ARG A 279 27.62 20.64 22.67
CA ARG A 279 28.81 20.08 22.00
C ARG A 279 29.73 21.15 21.44
N ASN A 280 29.16 22.27 21.00
CA ASN A 280 29.92 23.40 20.44
C ASN A 280 30.35 24.42 21.50
N ALA A 281 30.03 24.22 22.78
CA ALA A 281 30.47 25.12 23.84
C ALA A 281 32.01 25.06 23.96
N PRO A 282 32.69 26.21 24.13
CA PRO A 282 34.15 26.24 24.28
C PRO A 282 34.58 25.42 25.50
N ALA A 283 35.67 24.67 25.36
CA ALA A 283 36.25 23.91 26.47
C ALA A 283 36.56 24.85 27.66
N PRO A 284 36.36 24.40 28.91
CA PRO A 284 36.68 25.23 30.07
C PRO A 284 38.16 25.63 30.01
N ALA A 285 38.43 26.91 30.29
CA ALA A 285 39.79 27.42 30.33
C ALA A 285 40.64 26.58 31.31
N PRO A 286 41.86 26.19 30.94
CA PRO A 286 42.71 25.42 31.84
C PRO A 286 42.88 26.19 33.16
N ALA A 287 42.70 25.50 34.28
CA ALA A 287 42.86 26.09 35.60
C ALA A 287 44.27 26.69 35.71
N VAL A 288 44.35 28.01 35.87
CA VAL A 288 45.61 28.70 36.12
C VAL A 288 46.16 28.19 37.44
N ALA A 289 47.24 27.40 37.38
CA ALA A 289 47.96 26.98 38.57
C ALA A 289 48.41 28.24 39.30
N ALA A 290 47.91 28.43 40.52
CA ALA A 290 48.43 29.44 41.43
C ALA A 290 49.91 29.14 41.64
N VAL A 291 50.79 29.98 41.10
CA VAL A 291 52.21 29.96 41.40
C VAL A 291 52.34 30.37 42.86
N ASP A 292 52.53 29.39 43.72
CA ASP A 292 52.79 29.57 45.14
C ASP A 292 54.16 30.24 45.29
N GLY A 293 54.14 31.57 45.47
CA GLY A 293 55.32 32.36 45.74
C GLY A 293 55.80 32.10 47.17
N ARG A 294 56.66 31.09 47.38
CA ARG A 294 57.48 30.95 48.60
C ARG A 294 58.87 30.39 48.29
N GLY A 295 59.87 31.27 48.41
CA GLY A 295 61.27 31.12 48.86
C GLY A 295 62.04 29.84 48.52
N ARG A 296 63.31 29.89 48.11
CA ARG A 296 64.44 30.74 48.53
C ARG A 296 65.53 30.69 47.48
#